data_AF-A0AAE0EVG9-F1
#
_entry.id   AF-A0AAE0EVG9-F1
#
_cell.length_a   1.000
_cell.length_b   1.000
_cell.length_c   1.000
_cell.angle_alpha   90.00
_cell.angle_beta   90.00
_cell.angle_gamma   90.00
#
_symmetry.space_group_name_H-M   'P 1'
#
loop_
_entity.id
_entity.type
_entity.pdbx_description
1 polymer ?
#
loop_
_entity_poly.entity_id
_entity_poly.type
_entity_poly.pdbx_seq_one_letter_code
_entity_poly.pdbx_strand_id
1 'polypeptide(L)'
;MHTGVDSVKVLCTVLGTVSFGAIFYTYHYAARIRAQLRELTALNEELQDKLSKEHHLRKSERIGRTRAERELRLTQGTLAAKSDALDTSTPTAAPMPERHIVGLQPYMFTPIGRVASCFSQRNGTPRQPLLVEAARAELALAAWVPPAAL
;
A
#
# COMPACT_ATOMS: atom_id res chain seq x y z
N MET A 1 -20.64 35.49 70.12
CA MET A 1 -20.48 35.89 68.70
C MET A 1 -19.12 35.50 68.08
N HIS A 2 -18.19 34.83 68.78
CA HIS A 2 -16.87 34.50 68.21
C HIS A 2 -16.80 33.22 67.36
N THR A 3 -17.75 32.29 67.47
CA THR A 3 -17.69 31.00 66.77
C THR A 3 -17.90 31.08 65.26
N GLY A 4 -18.59 32.11 64.75
CA GLY A 4 -18.87 32.23 63.31
C GLY A 4 -17.66 32.64 62.46
N VAL A 5 -16.72 33.40 63.02
CA VAL A 5 -15.54 33.90 62.28
C VAL A 5 -14.52 32.79 62.04
N ASP A 6 -14.42 31.83 62.96
CA ASP A 6 -13.48 30.72 62.85
C ASP A 6 -13.97 29.66 61.85
N SER A 7 -15.28 29.44 61.74
CA SER A 7 -15.87 28.55 60.72
C SER A 7 -15.62 29.05 59.28
N VAL A 8 -15.65 30.37 59.05
CA VAL A 8 -15.39 30.96 57.73
C VAL A 8 -13.93 30.79 57.31
N LYS A 9 -12.98 30.92 58.26
CA LYS A 9 -11.55 30.72 57.98
C LYS A 9 -11.24 29.27 57.59
N VAL A 10 -11.83 28.31 58.29
CA VAL A 10 -11.66 26.87 57.99
C VAL A 10 -12.25 26.51 56.62
N LEU A 11 -13.41 27.09 56.26
CA LEU A 11 -14.00 26.84 54.94
C LEU A 11 -13.12 27.38 53.79
N CYS A 12 -12.54 28.58 53.94
CA CYS A 12 -11.64 29.15 52.94
C CYS A 12 -10.35 28.35 52.73
N THR A 13 -9.75 27.80 53.79
CA THR A 13 -8.51 26.99 53.67
C THR A 13 -8.77 25.64 52.99
N VAL A 14 -9.90 24.99 53.29
CA VAL A 14 -10.29 23.73 52.63
C VAL A 14 -10.59 23.97 51.15
N LEU A 15 -11.35 25.02 50.80
CA LEU A 15 -11.63 25.34 49.40
C LEU A 15 -10.35 25.71 48.63
N GLY A 16 -9.44 26.45 49.26
CA GLY A 16 -8.15 26.80 48.67
C GLY A 16 -7.29 25.58 48.36
N THR A 17 -7.17 24.63 49.30
CA THR A 17 -6.36 23.41 49.12
C THR A 17 -6.94 22.44 48.10
N VAL A 18 -8.27 22.27 48.07
CA VAL A 18 -8.95 21.43 47.06
C VAL A 18 -8.80 22.04 45.66
N SER A 19 -8.97 23.36 45.53
CA SER A 19 -8.80 24.06 44.25
C SER A 19 -7.36 23.95 43.74
N PHE A 20 -6.38 24.15 44.63
CA PHE A 20 -4.97 24.03 44.27
C PHE A 20 -4.59 22.60 43.87
N GLY A 21 -5.10 21.60 44.59
CA GLY A 21 -4.93 20.19 44.23
C GLY A 21 -5.53 19.83 42.87
N ALA A 22 -6.73 20.33 42.57
CA ALA A 22 -7.38 20.12 41.27
C ALA A 22 -6.62 20.79 40.13
N ILE A 23 -6.12 22.01 40.32
CA ILE A 23 -5.30 22.73 39.32
C ILE A 23 -3.98 21.99 39.11
N PHE A 24 -3.31 21.57 40.18
CA PHE A 24 -2.06 20.83 40.08
C PHE A 24 -2.23 19.48 39.38
N TYR A 25 -3.28 18.74 39.74
CA TYR A 25 -3.60 17.46 39.12
C TYR A 25 -3.91 17.62 37.62
N THR A 26 -4.77 18.57 37.24
CA THR A 26 -5.11 18.82 35.84
C THR A 26 -3.92 19.32 35.03
N TYR A 27 -3.05 20.15 35.61
CA TYR A 27 -1.80 20.58 34.98
C TYR A 27 -0.87 19.39 34.70
N HIS A 28 -0.66 18.53 35.69
CA HIS A 28 0.24 17.37 35.54
C HIS A 28 -0.35 16.31 34.59
N TYR A 29 -1.67 16.11 34.63
CA TYR A 29 -2.38 15.24 33.72
C TYR A 29 -2.28 15.75 32.27
N ALA A 30 -2.54 17.04 32.04
CA ALA A 30 -2.38 17.66 30.73
C ALA A 30 -0.93 17.61 30.24
N ALA A 31 0.06 17.82 31.12
CA ALA A 31 1.48 17.69 30.78
C ALA A 31 1.83 16.27 30.31
N ARG A 32 1.32 15.24 30.99
CA ARG A 32 1.53 13.83 30.61
C ARG A 32 0.89 13.50 29.26
N ILE A 33 -0.33 13.95 29.02
CA ILE A 33 -1.00 13.76 27.72
C ILE A 33 -0.23 14.46 26.60
N ARG A 34 0.21 15.70 26.82
CA ARG A 34 1.02 16.43 25.83
C ARG A 34 2.32 15.70 25.50
N ALA A 35 2.97 15.09 26.50
CA ALA A 35 4.17 14.28 26.27
C ALA A 35 3.87 13.05 25.40
N GLN A 36 2.81 12.30 25.70
CA GLN A 36 2.40 11.15 24.90
C GLN A 36 1.99 11.54 23.48
N LEU A 37 1.30 12.67 23.31
CA LEU A 37 0.94 13.18 21.99
C LEU A 37 2.18 13.51 21.17
N ARG A 38 3.21 14.12 21.77
CA ARG A 38 4.49 14.39 21.08
C ARG A 38 5.17 13.11 20.61
N GLU A 39 5.20 12.09 21.47
CA GLU A 39 5.78 10.79 21.14
C GLU A 39 5.02 10.12 19.97
N LEU A 40 3.68 10.11 20.02
CA LEU A 40 2.86 9.58 18.93
C LEU A 40 3.02 10.36 17.63
N THR A 41 3.16 11.68 17.70
CA THR A 41 3.41 12.49 16.50
C THR A 41 4.79 12.20 15.92
N ALA A 42 5.82 12.08 16.76
CA ALA A 42 7.18 11.76 16.33
C ALA A 42 7.26 10.35 15.71
N LEU A 43 6.56 9.38 16.30
CA LEU A 43 6.51 8.02 15.78
C LEU A 43 5.77 7.94 14.43
N ASN A 44 4.68 8.70 14.28
CA ASN A 44 4.00 8.79 12.98
C ASN A 44 4.90 9.40 11.91
N GLU A 45 5.63 10.47 12.24
CA GLU A 45 6.58 11.09 11.33
C GLU A 45 7.69 10.10 10.94
N GLU A 46 8.27 9.39 11.91
CA GLU A 46 9.28 8.36 11.65
C GLU A 46 8.76 7.23 10.74
N LEU A 47 7.54 6.75 10.99
CA LEU A 47 6.93 5.70 10.17
C LEU A 47 6.66 6.18 8.73
N GLN A 48 6.17 7.40 8.57
CA GLN A 48 5.99 8.02 7.25
C GLN A 48 7.33 8.16 6.52
N ASP A 49 8.39 8.50 7.24
CA ASP A 49 9.73 8.66 6.69
C ASP A 49 10.35 7.31 6.30
N LYS A 50 10.11 6.25 7.08
CA LYS A 50 10.48 4.87 6.70
C LYS A 50 9.73 4.42 5.45
N LEU A 51 8.42 4.68 5.38
CA LEU A 51 7.59 4.34 4.22
C LEU A 51 8.08 5.05 2.95
N SER A 52 8.40 6.35 3.04
CA SER A 52 8.88 7.14 1.91
C SER A 52 10.25 6.63 1.42
N LYS A 53 11.16 6.28 2.35
CA LYS A 53 12.45 5.65 2.05
C LYS A 53 12.28 4.33 1.35
N GLU A 54 11.44 3.43 1.85
CA GLU A 54 11.17 2.14 1.19
C GLU A 54 10.61 2.35 -0.22
N HIS A 55 9.66 3.27 -0.38
CA HIS A 55 9.07 3.57 -1.68
C HIS A 55 10.13 4.10 -2.66
N HIS A 56 11.03 4.99 -2.20
CA HIS A 56 12.13 5.49 -3.01
C HIS A 56 13.11 4.38 -3.37
N LEU A 57 13.49 3.52 -2.42
CA LEU A 57 14.43 2.42 -2.64
C LEU A 57 13.89 1.42 -3.67
N ARG A 58 12.62 1.02 -3.53
CA ARG A 58 11.95 0.15 -4.51
C ARG A 58 11.87 0.81 -5.88
N LYS A 59 11.61 2.12 -5.94
CA LYS A 59 11.60 2.86 -7.21
C LYS A 59 12.99 2.87 -7.86
N SER A 60 14.05 3.14 -7.10
CA SER A 60 15.42 3.11 -7.61
C SER A 60 15.85 1.70 -8.04
N GLU A 61 15.44 0.66 -7.32
CA GLU A 61 15.69 -0.74 -7.69
C GLU A 61 15.04 -1.07 -9.04
N ARG A 62 13.76 -0.71 -9.22
CA ARG A 62 13.04 -0.93 -10.49
C ARG A 62 13.70 -0.20 -11.66
N ILE A 63 14.14 1.04 -11.45
CA ILE A 63 14.85 1.82 -12.47
C ILE A 63 16.18 1.15 -12.82
N GLY A 64 16.95 0.72 -11.81
CA GLY A 64 18.22 0.01 -11.99
C GLY A 64 18.05 -1.28 -12.79
N ARG A 65 17.05 -2.10 -12.43
CA ARG A 65 16.71 -3.33 -13.14
C ARG A 65 16.32 -3.06 -14.59
N THR A 66 15.47 -2.07 -14.83
CA THR A 66 15.04 -1.69 -16.19
C THR A 66 16.22 -1.23 -17.05
N ARG A 67 17.17 -0.49 -16.46
CA ARG A 67 18.37 -0.03 -17.14
C ARG A 67 19.25 -1.22 -17.55
N ALA A 68 19.50 -2.15 -16.63
CA ALA A 68 20.28 -3.36 -16.90
C ALA A 68 19.63 -4.24 -17.97
N GLU A 69 18.31 -4.45 -17.91
CA GLU A 69 17.57 -5.22 -18.92
C GLU A 69 17.62 -4.56 -20.32
N ARG A 70 17.57 -3.22 -20.39
CA ARG A 70 17.73 -2.49 -21.66
C ARG A 70 19.14 -2.65 -22.22
N GLU A 71 20.16 -2.54 -21.38
CA GLU A 71 21.55 -2.69 -21.79
C GLU A 71 21.82 -4.10 -22.33
N LEU A 72 21.30 -5.14 -21.67
CA LEU A 72 21.37 -6.51 -22.16
C LEU A 72 20.69 -6.70 -23.52
N ARG A 73 19.54 -6.07 -23.76
CA ARG A 73 18.88 -6.15 -25.09
C ARG A 73 19.68 -5.48 -26.18
N LEU A 74 20.28 -4.33 -25.88
CA LEU A 74 21.11 -3.61 -26.84
C LEU A 74 22.36 -4.43 -27.20
N THR A 75 23.03 -5.01 -26.21
CA THR A 75 24.21 -5.86 -26.45
C THR A 75 23.84 -7.17 -27.15
N GLN A 76 22.72 -7.81 -26.80
CA GLN A 76 22.23 -8.98 -27.52
C GLN A 76 21.88 -8.66 -28.97
N GLY A 77 21.24 -7.51 -29.24
CA GLY A 77 20.92 -7.06 -30.59
C GLY A 77 22.17 -6.79 -31.44
N THR A 78 23.21 -6.18 -30.86
CA THR A 78 24.48 -5.96 -31.57
C THR A 78 25.24 -7.27 -31.80
N LEU A 79 25.20 -8.21 -30.85
CA LEU A 79 25.77 -9.55 -31.02
C LEU A 79 25.04 -10.34 -32.10
N ALA A 80 23.71 -10.29 -32.13
CA ALA A 80 22.88 -10.93 -33.15
C ALA A 80 23.11 -10.32 -34.54
N ALA A 81 23.18 -8.99 -34.66
CA ALA A 81 23.53 -8.33 -35.91
C ALA A 81 24.95 -8.68 -36.40
N LYS A 82 25.88 -8.93 -35.46
CA LYS A 82 27.25 -9.36 -35.78
C LYS A 82 27.32 -10.84 -36.18
N SER A 83 26.44 -11.70 -35.66
CA SER A 83 26.31 -13.09 -36.10
C SER A 83 25.56 -13.23 -37.43
N ASP A 84 24.54 -12.40 -37.70
CA ASP A 84 23.83 -12.41 -38.98
C ASP A 84 24.69 -11.88 -40.14
N ALA A 85 25.68 -11.03 -39.85
CA ALA A 85 26.73 -10.66 -40.80
C ALA A 85 27.68 -11.84 -41.13
N LEU A 86 27.62 -12.95 -40.38
CA LEU A 86 28.42 -14.15 -40.58
C LEU A 86 27.65 -15.29 -41.28
N ASP A 87 26.32 -15.32 -41.19
CA ASP A 87 25.48 -16.38 -41.77
C ASP A 87 24.52 -15.84 -42.85
N THR A 88 25.00 -15.79 -44.10
CA THR A 88 24.10 -15.74 -45.27
C THR A 88 23.58 -17.14 -45.57
N SER A 89 22.44 -17.54 -45.00
CA SER A 89 21.55 -18.52 -45.64
C SER A 89 20.14 -18.50 -45.05
N THR A 90 19.20 -18.10 -45.91
CA THR A 90 17.74 -18.05 -45.75
C THR A 90 17.15 -19.43 -45.46
N PRO A 91 16.03 -19.51 -44.70
CA PRO A 91 14.84 -20.04 -45.37
C PRO A 91 13.55 -19.25 -45.08
N THR A 92 12.88 -18.93 -46.17
CA THR A 92 11.54 -18.37 -46.30
C THR A 92 10.49 -19.29 -45.66
N ALA A 93 9.82 -18.81 -44.61
CA ALA A 93 8.61 -19.45 -44.06
C ALA A 93 7.37 -18.89 -44.79
N ALA A 94 6.63 -19.78 -45.44
CA ALA A 94 5.42 -19.47 -46.19
C ALA A 94 4.27 -18.94 -45.30
N PRO A 95 3.39 -18.06 -45.81
CA PRO A 95 2.23 -17.55 -45.07
C PRO A 95 1.19 -18.64 -44.82
N MET A 96 0.85 -18.83 -43.55
CA MET A 96 -0.23 -19.73 -43.09
C MET A 96 -1.59 -19.14 -43.49
N PRO A 97 -2.52 -19.92 -44.07
CA PRO A 97 -3.82 -19.39 -44.49
C PRO A 97 -4.69 -19.00 -43.29
N GLU A 98 -5.17 -17.77 -43.34
CA GLU A 98 -6.07 -17.13 -42.40
C GLU A 98 -7.43 -17.85 -42.40
N ARG A 99 -7.70 -18.61 -41.33
CA ARG A 99 -8.97 -19.32 -41.16
C ARG A 99 -10.06 -18.34 -40.76
N HIS A 100 -10.85 -17.89 -41.73
CA HIS A 100 -12.05 -17.12 -41.49
C HIS A 100 -13.13 -18.03 -40.89
N ILE A 101 -13.37 -17.93 -39.58
CA ILE A 101 -14.42 -18.70 -38.89
C ILE A 101 -15.76 -18.03 -39.17
N VAL A 102 -16.42 -18.45 -40.25
CA VAL A 102 -17.79 -18.03 -40.59
C VAL A 102 -18.76 -18.65 -39.58
N GLY A 103 -19.42 -17.83 -38.76
CA GLY A 103 -20.68 -18.22 -38.10
C GLY A 103 -20.75 -18.23 -36.56
N LEU A 104 -19.72 -17.81 -35.81
CA LEU A 104 -19.90 -17.64 -34.36
C LEU A 104 -20.46 -16.24 -34.05
N GLN A 105 -21.75 -16.18 -33.74
CA GLN A 105 -22.30 -15.07 -32.97
C GLN A 105 -21.48 -14.94 -31.67
N PRO A 106 -20.97 -13.74 -31.34
CA PRO A 106 -20.15 -13.56 -30.15
C PRO A 106 -20.97 -13.88 -28.90
N TYR A 107 -20.54 -14.87 -28.13
CA TYR A 107 -21.17 -15.20 -26.86
C TYR A 107 -20.97 -14.04 -25.89
N MET A 108 -22.07 -13.51 -25.35
CA MET A 108 -22.03 -12.41 -24.39
C MET A 108 -21.84 -12.96 -22.98
N PHE A 109 -20.70 -12.67 -22.37
CA PHE A 109 -20.44 -12.98 -20.98
C PHE A 109 -20.93 -11.83 -20.08
N THR A 110 -21.81 -12.13 -19.14
CA THR A 110 -22.18 -11.20 -18.06
C THR A 110 -21.25 -11.41 -16.88
N PRO A 111 -20.58 -10.35 -16.36
CA PRO A 111 -19.69 -10.49 -15.21
C PRO A 111 -20.48 -10.89 -13.96
N ILE A 112 -20.00 -11.92 -13.26
CA ILE A 112 -20.63 -12.46 -12.05
C ILE A 112 -20.13 -11.79 -10.76
N GLY A 113 -19.15 -10.90 -10.87
CA GLY A 113 -18.51 -10.24 -9.74
C GLY A 113 -17.30 -9.40 -10.14
N ARG A 114 -16.59 -8.89 -9.13
CA ARG A 114 -15.35 -8.12 -9.27
C ARG A 114 -14.32 -8.63 -8.27
N VAL A 115 -13.05 -8.65 -8.70
CA VAL A 115 -11.91 -8.93 -7.83
C VAL A 115 -11.15 -7.64 -7.58
N ALA A 116 -10.98 -7.27 -6.32
CA ALA A 116 -10.10 -6.19 -5.88
C ALA A 116 -8.79 -6.80 -5.38
N SER A 117 -7.66 -6.38 -5.95
CA SER A 117 -6.33 -6.85 -5.54
C SER A 117 -5.38 -5.67 -5.36
N CYS A 118 -4.23 -5.90 -4.72
CA CYS A 118 -3.18 -4.89 -4.57
C CYS A 118 -2.42 -4.58 -5.88
N PHE A 119 -2.73 -5.27 -6.98
CA PHE A 119 -2.08 -5.08 -8.27
C PHE A 119 -2.92 -4.20 -9.20
N SER A 120 -2.46 -2.98 -9.45
CA SER A 120 -3.16 -2.01 -10.31
C SER A 120 -2.87 -2.18 -11.81
N GLN A 121 -1.80 -2.90 -12.16
CA GLN A 121 -1.34 -3.07 -13.55
C GLN A 121 -0.89 -4.51 -13.79
N ARG A 122 -1.06 -5.00 -15.02
CA ARG A 122 -0.65 -6.36 -15.44
C ARG A 122 0.81 -6.68 -15.14
N ASN A 123 1.72 -5.72 -15.33
CA ASN A 123 3.15 -5.91 -15.06
C ASN A 123 3.50 -5.91 -13.56
N GLY A 124 2.55 -5.53 -12.69
CA GLY A 124 2.70 -5.57 -11.24
C GLY A 124 2.29 -6.91 -10.62
N THR A 125 1.53 -7.74 -11.34
CA THR A 125 1.13 -9.05 -10.84
C THR A 125 2.32 -10.03 -10.85
N PRO A 126 2.68 -10.64 -9.71
CA PRO A 126 3.76 -11.60 -9.64
C PRO A 126 3.42 -12.83 -10.49
N ARG A 127 4.42 -13.39 -11.17
CA ARG A 127 4.24 -14.62 -11.98
C ARG A 127 3.90 -15.84 -11.12
N GLN A 128 4.16 -15.76 -9.82
CA GLN A 128 3.85 -16.78 -8.82
C GLN A 128 3.20 -16.08 -7.61
N PRO A 129 1.87 -15.89 -7.61
CA PRO A 129 1.19 -15.16 -6.54
C PRO A 129 1.26 -15.86 -5.18
N LEU A 130 1.41 -17.19 -5.16
CA LEU A 130 1.56 -17.97 -3.92
C LEU A 130 2.80 -17.62 -3.09
N LEU A 131 3.83 -17.03 -3.71
CA LEU A 131 5.07 -16.65 -3.01
C LEU A 131 4.96 -15.29 -2.31
N VAL A 132 3.92 -14.51 -2.59
CA VAL A 132 3.78 -13.15 -2.07
C VAL A 132 2.64 -13.16 -1.05
N GLU A 133 2.96 -13.27 0.23
CA GLU A 133 1.95 -13.35 1.31
C GLU A 133 1.05 -12.10 1.38
N ALA A 134 1.54 -10.96 0.90
CA ALA A 134 0.80 -9.70 0.78
C ALA A 134 -0.12 -9.64 -0.46
N ALA A 135 -0.11 -10.65 -1.34
CA ALA A 135 -0.93 -10.72 -2.56
C ALA A 135 -2.36 -11.22 -2.27
N ARG A 136 -3.02 -10.64 -1.26
CA ARG A 136 -4.42 -10.94 -0.94
C ARG A 136 -5.35 -10.14 -1.86
N ALA A 137 -6.48 -10.75 -2.19
CA ALA A 137 -7.52 -10.15 -3.00
C ALA A 137 -8.90 -10.44 -2.39
N GLU A 138 -9.84 -9.55 -2.65
CA GLU A 138 -11.23 -9.66 -2.25
C GLU A 138 -12.10 -9.91 -3.49
N LEU A 139 -12.94 -10.94 -3.45
CA LEU A 139 -13.90 -11.26 -4.50
C LEU A 139 -15.29 -10.83 -4.04
N ALA A 140 -15.87 -9.85 -4.74
CA ALA A 140 -17.25 -9.41 -4.55
C ALA A 140 -18.13 -10.00 -5.65
N LEU A 141 -19.04 -10.90 -5.28
CA LEU A 141 -20.00 -11.51 -6.21
C LEU A 141 -21.26 -10.65 -6.40
N ALA A 142 -21.90 -10.78 -7.55
CA ALA A 142 -23.17 -10.14 -7.83
C ALA A 142 -24.31 -10.81 -7.03
N ALA A 143 -25.34 -10.04 -6.68
CA ALA A 143 -26.42 -10.50 -5.80
C ALA A 143 -27.22 -11.70 -6.33
N TRP A 144 -27.21 -11.94 -7.65
CA TRP A 144 -27.88 -13.07 -8.28
C TRP A 144 -27.08 -14.37 -8.21
N VAL A 145 -25.80 -14.31 -7.81
CA VAL A 145 -24.95 -15.49 -7.68
C VAL A 145 -25.23 -16.15 -6.33
N PRO A 146 -25.61 -17.44 -6.31
CA PRO A 146 -25.90 -18.12 -5.06
C PRO A 146 -24.64 -18.28 -4.20
N PRO A 147 -24.73 -18.16 -2.86
CA PRO A 147 -23.59 -18.34 -1.96
C PRO A 147 -22.93 -19.73 -2.05
N ALA A 148 -23.69 -20.75 -2.47
CA ALA A 148 -23.21 -22.11 -2.65
C ALA A 148 -22.26 -22.28 -3.85
N ALA A 149 -22.06 -21.24 -4.67
CA ALA A 149 -21.13 -21.27 -5.79
C ALA A 149 -19.67 -20.91 -5.40
N LEU A 150 -19.42 -20.65 -4.11
CA LEU A 150 -18.10 -20.39 -3.53
C LEU A 150 -17.44 -21.65 -3.00
#